data_AF-A0AAV7VSW1-F1
#
_entry.id   AF-A0AAV7VSW1-F1
#
_cell.length_a   1.000
_cell.length_b   1.000
_cell.length_c   1.000
_cell.angle_alpha   90.00
_cell.angle_beta   90.00
_cell.angle_gamma   90.00
#
_symmetry.space_group_name_H-M   'P 1'
#
loop_
_entity.id
_entity.type
_entity.pdbx_description
1 polymer ?
#
loop_
_entity_poly.entity_id
_entity_poly.type
_entity_poly.pdbx_seq_one_letter_code
_entity_poly.pdbx_strand_id
1 'polypeptide(L)'
;MPGSKPNHKPAGKPERQLLFSEVLHQKQPTPMATETHSSPPPTQPVTTSDKEQPTTMEWILHEITAVSRRIEGIDASISSLTLETKSIRLDIAGFQSRVTGLEHRMGSLEMQMATSHDRDQDLLYLKSKLTDLEDRSRRDSIRLLGSRKMKKAQTYRPS
;
A
#
# COMPACT_ATOMS: atom_id res chain seq x y z
N MET A 1 19.17 -27.32 18.42
CA MET A 1 19.36 -27.78 17.02
C MET A 1 18.51 -26.92 16.11
N PRO A 2 19.12 -26.16 15.20
CA PRO A 2 18.48 -25.17 14.34
C PRO A 2 18.09 -25.76 12.98
N GLY A 3 17.06 -25.24 12.32
CA GLY A 3 16.77 -25.46 10.90
C GLY A 3 15.86 -24.32 10.42
N SER A 4 16.39 -23.29 9.74
CA SER A 4 16.64 -23.24 8.28
C SER A 4 15.35 -23.45 7.46
N LYS A 5 14.86 -22.55 6.60
CA LYS A 5 15.28 -21.27 5.99
C LYS A 5 14.02 -20.58 5.41
N PRO A 6 14.07 -19.27 5.11
CA PRO A 6 13.02 -18.54 4.40
C PRO A 6 13.16 -18.71 2.87
N ASN A 7 12.05 -18.67 2.12
CA ASN A 7 12.09 -18.72 0.66
C ASN A 7 11.78 -17.34 0.03
N HIS A 8 12.70 -16.92 -0.83
CA HIS A 8 12.73 -15.65 -1.55
C HIS A 8 11.80 -15.65 -2.77
N LYS A 9 11.19 -14.49 -3.07
CA LYS A 9 11.04 -14.00 -4.44
C LYS A 9 10.74 -12.49 -4.47
N PRO A 10 11.67 -11.65 -4.96
CA PRO A 10 11.34 -10.32 -5.47
C PRO A 10 11.33 -10.36 -7.01
N ALA A 11 10.29 -9.82 -7.64
CA ALA A 11 10.20 -9.68 -9.09
C ALA A 11 9.85 -8.23 -9.44
N GLY A 12 10.64 -7.64 -10.34
CA GLY A 12 10.23 -6.51 -11.18
C GLY A 12 10.85 -5.15 -10.87
N LYS A 13 12.10 -4.93 -11.29
CA LYS A 13 12.57 -3.60 -11.73
C LYS A 13 12.50 -3.56 -13.26
N PRO A 14 12.02 -2.48 -13.90
CA PRO A 14 12.31 -2.22 -15.29
C PRO A 14 13.55 -1.34 -15.44
N GLU A 15 14.52 -1.93 -16.10
CA GLU A 15 15.74 -1.40 -16.68
C GLU A 15 15.38 -0.51 -17.89
N ARG A 16 15.83 0.74 -17.91
CA ARG A 16 15.81 1.59 -19.12
C ARG A 16 17.18 2.21 -19.35
N GLN A 17 17.98 1.42 -20.07
CA GLN A 17 18.75 1.77 -21.26
C GLN A 17 19.49 3.12 -21.27
N LEU A 18 20.79 2.99 -21.04
CA LEU A 18 21.83 3.92 -21.45
C LEU A 18 21.88 3.96 -22.99
N LEU A 19 21.66 5.14 -23.58
CA LEU A 19 22.01 5.40 -24.98
C LEU A 19 23.34 6.14 -25.01
N PHE A 20 24.42 5.39 -25.22
CA PHE A 20 25.65 5.89 -25.81
C PHE A 20 25.43 6.06 -27.31
N SER A 21 25.80 7.21 -27.86
CA SER A 21 25.92 7.41 -29.31
C SER A 21 27.21 8.16 -29.57
N GLU A 22 28.21 7.37 -29.94
CA GLU A 22 29.51 7.75 -30.44
C GLU A 22 29.39 7.94 -31.96
N VAL A 23 29.72 9.13 -32.48
CA VAL A 23 29.95 9.34 -33.92
C VAL A 23 31.20 10.20 -34.11
N LEU A 24 32.23 9.51 -34.59
CA LEU A 24 33.47 10.01 -35.18
C LEU A 24 33.20 11.03 -36.30
N HIS A 25 33.92 12.15 -36.31
CA HIS A 25 34.29 12.84 -37.56
C HIS A 25 35.75 13.27 -37.50
N GLN A 26 36.59 12.41 -38.08
CA GLN A 26 37.96 12.65 -38.50
C GLN A 26 37.94 13.51 -39.77
N LYS A 27 38.67 14.63 -39.79
CA LYS A 27 39.01 15.33 -41.03
C LYS A 27 40.42 15.92 -40.93
N GLN A 28 41.39 15.20 -41.49
CA GLN A 28 42.68 15.76 -41.92
C GLN A 28 42.47 16.58 -43.21
N PRO A 29 43.34 17.57 -43.45
CA PRO A 29 44.24 17.44 -44.60
C PRO A 29 45.71 17.81 -44.32
N THR A 30 46.61 17.26 -45.14
CA THR A 30 48.09 17.37 -45.12
C THR A 30 48.59 18.19 -46.34
N PRO A 31 49.91 18.43 -46.59
CA PRO A 31 50.75 19.58 -46.16
C PRO A 31 51.38 20.40 -47.33
N MET A 32 52.39 21.24 -47.00
CA MET A 32 53.42 21.96 -47.84
C MET A 32 53.11 23.46 -48.08
N ALA A 33 54.02 24.45 -47.96
CA ALA A 33 55.48 24.47 -47.86
C ALA A 33 55.98 25.78 -47.19
N THR A 34 57.22 25.68 -46.66
CA THR A 34 58.28 26.71 -46.50
C THR A 34 57.91 28.18 -46.27
N GLU A 35 58.34 28.70 -45.11
CA GLU A 35 59.13 29.94 -45.08
C GLU A 35 59.97 30.02 -43.80
N THR A 36 61.28 30.16 -44.02
CA THR A 36 62.32 30.52 -43.06
C THR A 36 62.06 31.90 -42.46
N HIS A 37 62.25 32.08 -41.15
CA HIS A 37 63.08 33.16 -40.58
C HIS A 37 63.11 33.15 -39.03
N SER A 38 64.35 33.07 -38.52
CA SER A 38 64.88 33.71 -37.31
C SER A 38 64.35 33.31 -35.92
N SER A 39 65.17 32.51 -35.24
CA SER A 39 65.19 32.34 -33.79
C SER A 39 65.40 33.65 -33.02
N PRO A 40 64.69 33.85 -31.88
CA PRO A 40 65.24 34.50 -30.69
C PRO A 40 65.76 33.44 -29.68
N PRO A 41 66.64 33.83 -28.74
CA PRO A 41 67.42 32.90 -27.92
C PRO A 41 66.54 32.11 -26.93
N PRO A 42 66.99 30.91 -26.46
CA PRO A 42 66.26 30.14 -25.47
C PRO A 42 66.28 30.87 -24.13
N THR A 43 65.18 31.50 -23.75
CA THR A 43 64.96 31.92 -22.37
C THR A 43 64.78 30.64 -21.55
N GLN A 44 65.74 30.41 -20.66
CA GLN A 44 65.74 29.29 -19.72
C GLN A 44 64.40 29.23 -18.98
N PRO A 45 63.81 28.03 -18.78
CA PRO A 45 62.69 27.90 -17.86
C PRO A 45 63.22 28.19 -16.46
N VAL A 46 62.92 29.38 -15.94
CA VAL A 46 63.06 29.65 -14.52
C VAL A 46 62.13 28.66 -13.83
N THR A 47 62.72 27.66 -13.19
CA THR A 47 62.04 26.77 -12.28
C THR A 47 61.66 27.58 -11.05
N THR A 48 60.55 28.33 -11.10
CA THR A 48 59.85 28.75 -9.88
C THR A 48 59.14 27.52 -9.34
N SER A 49 59.93 26.66 -8.69
CA SER A 49 59.45 25.61 -7.81
C SER A 49 59.02 26.23 -6.48
N ASP A 50 58.14 27.23 -6.53
CA ASP A 50 57.38 27.64 -5.35
C ASP A 50 56.13 26.75 -5.32
N LYS A 51 56.21 25.71 -4.49
CA LYS A 51 55.00 25.11 -3.94
C LYS A 51 54.40 26.19 -3.05
N GLU A 52 53.61 27.09 -3.64
CA GLU A 52 52.81 28.08 -2.93
C GLU A 52 52.00 27.33 -1.87
N GLN A 53 52.47 27.37 -0.63
CA GLN A 53 51.68 26.89 0.49
C GLN A 53 50.49 27.84 0.61
N PRO A 54 49.26 27.33 0.64
CA PRO A 54 48.09 28.19 0.76
C PRO A 54 48.26 29.04 2.01
N THR A 55 48.09 30.34 1.86
CA THR A 55 48.09 31.26 2.98
C THR A 55 46.99 30.84 3.97
N THR A 56 47.15 31.16 5.25
CA THR A 56 46.12 30.87 6.28
C THR A 56 44.73 31.36 5.88
N MET A 57 44.66 32.46 5.12
CA MET A 57 43.40 32.98 4.57
C MET A 57 42.76 32.07 3.53
N GLU A 58 43.54 31.50 2.61
CA GLU A 58 43.03 30.56 1.59
C GLU A 58 42.51 29.27 2.22
N TRP A 59 43.17 28.77 3.26
CA TRP A 59 42.67 27.62 4.01
C TRP A 59 41.33 27.92 4.70
N ILE A 60 41.21 29.10 5.34
CA ILE A 60 39.95 29.54 5.97
C ILE A 60 38.82 29.64 4.92
N LEU A 61 39.09 30.22 3.75
CA LEU A 61 38.11 30.32 2.67
C LEU A 61 37.67 28.95 2.15
N HIS A 62 38.61 28.01 2.01
CA HIS A 62 38.30 26.63 1.64
C HIS A 62 37.39 25.97 2.69
N GLU A 63 37.68 26.13 3.97
CA GLU A 63 36.89 25.56 5.06
C GLU A 63 35.48 26.18 5.12
N ILE A 64 35.36 27.50 4.95
CA ILE A 64 34.07 28.19 4.83
C ILE A 64 33.27 27.63 3.66
N THR A 65 33.90 27.40 2.51
CA THR A 65 33.26 26.83 1.32
C THR A 65 32.79 25.40 1.57
N ALA A 66 33.60 24.59 2.25
CA ALA A 66 33.26 23.21 2.62
C ALA A 66 32.07 23.18 3.60
N VAL A 67 32.08 24.04 4.62
CA VAL A 67 30.97 24.18 5.56
C VAL A 67 29.70 24.66 4.85
N SER A 68 29.79 25.64 3.95
CA SER A 68 28.65 26.15 3.19
C SER A 68 27.98 25.06 2.36
N ARG A 69 28.77 24.23 1.67
CA ARG A 69 28.24 23.07 0.92
C ARG A 69 27.57 22.04 1.83
N ARG A 70 28.10 21.82 3.04
CA ARG A 70 27.48 20.91 4.02
C ARG A 70 26.14 21.46 4.50
N ILE A 71 26.04 22.77 4.72
CA ILE A 71 24.77 23.43 5.08
C ILE A 71 23.75 23.27 3.96
N GLU A 72 24.12 23.53 2.72
CA GLU A 72 23.24 23.33 1.55
C GLU A 72 22.74 21.88 1.44
N GLY A 73 23.62 20.90 1.70
CA GLY A 73 23.24 19.48 1.72
C GLY A 73 22.27 19.12 2.85
N ILE A 74 22.43 19.75 4.02
CA ILE A 74 21.51 19.60 5.15
C ILE A 74 20.15 20.22 4.81
N ASP A 75 20.12 21.41 4.22
CA ASP A 75 18.88 22.09 3.81
C ASP A 75 18.09 21.28 2.77
N ALA A 76 18.79 20.67 1.81
CA ALA A 76 18.18 19.76 0.85
C ALA A 76 17.57 18.53 1.53
N SER A 77 18.28 17.97 2.52
CA SER A 77 17.80 16.82 3.31
C SER A 77 16.56 17.17 4.14
N ILE A 78 16.57 18.33 4.81
CA ILE A 78 15.42 18.84 5.58
C ILE A 78 14.20 19.05 4.66
N SER A 79 14.42 19.60 3.46
CA SER A 79 13.35 19.81 2.48
C SER A 79 12.73 18.49 2.03
N SER A 80 13.56 17.48 1.78
CA SER A 80 13.09 16.12 1.44
C SER A 80 12.28 15.49 2.58
N LEU A 81 12.79 15.52 3.81
CA LEU A 81 12.09 14.99 4.98
C LEU A 81 10.76 15.71 5.25
N THR A 82 10.70 17.01 4.95
CA THR A 82 9.47 17.81 5.06
C THR A 82 8.41 17.32 4.08
N LEU A 83 8.80 17.01 2.84
CA LEU A 83 7.89 16.45 1.83
C LEU A 83 7.41 15.05 2.22
N GLU A 84 8.32 14.19 2.69
CA GLU A 84 7.99 12.84 3.17
C GLU A 84 7.00 12.90 4.34
N THR A 85 7.24 13.79 5.31
CA THR A 85 6.33 14.02 6.45
C THR A 85 4.94 14.44 5.98
N LYS A 86 4.83 15.30 4.96
CA LYS A 86 3.53 15.69 4.37
C LYS A 86 2.84 14.50 3.70
N SER A 87 3.58 13.67 2.96
CA SER A 87 3.05 12.46 2.34
C SER A 87 2.49 11.49 3.38
N ILE A 88 3.27 11.20 4.43
CA ILE A 88 2.84 10.31 5.52
C ILE A 88 1.58 10.83 6.20
N ARG A 89 1.46 12.15 6.41
CA ARG A 89 0.23 12.74 6.97
C ARG A 89 -0.99 12.51 6.10
N LEU A 90 -0.85 12.61 4.78
CA LEU A 90 -1.94 12.31 3.84
C LEU A 90 -2.33 10.83 3.88
N ASP A 91 -1.34 9.93 3.93
CA ASP A 91 -1.59 8.50 4.05
C ASP A 91 -2.33 8.16 5.35
N ILE A 92 -1.93 8.74 6.48
CA ILE A 92 -2.61 8.58 7.78
C ILE A 92 -4.07 9.04 7.68
N ALA A 93 -4.33 10.21 7.09
CA ALA A 93 -5.69 10.70 6.91
C ALA A 93 -6.53 9.75 6.02
N GLY A 94 -5.93 9.19 4.97
CA GLY A 94 -6.55 8.18 4.13
C GLY A 94 -6.88 6.89 4.88
N PHE A 95 -5.96 6.41 5.73
CA PHE A 95 -6.23 5.25 6.58
C PHE A 95 -7.33 5.51 7.61
N GLN A 96 -7.34 6.68 8.25
CA GLN A 96 -8.41 7.07 9.18
C GLN A 96 -9.78 7.02 8.50
N SER A 97 -9.91 7.60 7.31
CA SER A 97 -11.17 7.56 6.54
C SER A 97 -11.61 6.12 6.24
N ARG A 98 -10.67 5.25 5.87
CA ARG A 98 -10.97 3.82 5.61
C ARG A 98 -11.43 3.10 6.87
N VAL A 99 -10.81 3.36 8.02
CA VAL A 99 -11.22 2.77 9.31
C VAL A 99 -12.63 3.19 9.67
N THR A 100 -12.95 4.49 9.62
CA THR A 100 -14.32 4.98 9.86
C THR A 100 -15.34 4.35 8.92
N GLY A 101 -14.99 4.19 7.63
CA GLY A 101 -15.85 3.50 6.67
C GLY A 101 -16.09 2.02 7.01
N LEU A 102 -15.08 1.32 7.55
CA LEU A 102 -15.22 -0.06 8.01
C LEU A 102 -16.06 -0.16 9.28
N GLU A 103 -15.89 0.76 10.23
CA GLU A 103 -16.70 0.83 11.46
C GLU A 103 -18.18 0.99 11.14
N HIS A 104 -18.54 1.89 10.22
CA HIS A 104 -19.93 2.04 9.78
C HIS A 104 -20.50 0.76 9.13
N ARG A 105 -19.70 0.09 8.30
CA ARG A 105 -20.12 -1.18 7.68
C ARG A 105 -20.33 -2.28 8.72
N MET A 106 -19.44 -2.36 9.70
CA MET A 106 -19.55 -3.32 10.81
C MET A 106 -20.82 -3.06 11.62
N GLY A 107 -21.09 -1.81 12.02
CA GLY A 107 -22.33 -1.47 12.73
C GLY A 107 -23.60 -1.78 11.92
N SER A 108 -23.57 -1.60 10.59
CA SER A 108 -24.69 -1.99 9.73
C SER A 108 -24.91 -3.51 9.70
N LEU A 109 -23.83 -4.30 9.64
CA LEU A 109 -23.91 -5.76 9.69
C LEU A 109 -24.39 -6.28 11.05
N GLU A 110 -23.95 -5.66 12.14
CA GLU A 110 -24.42 -5.98 13.49
C GLU A 110 -25.93 -5.75 13.63
N MET A 111 -26.43 -4.63 13.12
CA MET A 111 -27.87 -4.34 13.09
C MET A 111 -28.63 -5.38 12.25
N GLN A 112 -28.12 -5.73 11.07
CA GLN A 112 -28.74 -6.76 10.23
C GLN A 112 -28.78 -8.11 10.95
N MET A 113 -27.70 -8.49 11.63
CA MET A 113 -27.63 -9.73 12.41
C MET A 113 -28.63 -9.74 13.56
N ALA A 114 -28.79 -8.63 14.29
CA ALA A 114 -29.79 -8.49 15.32
C ALA A 114 -31.21 -8.70 14.77
N THR A 115 -31.55 -8.05 13.65
CA THR A 115 -32.87 -8.24 13.02
C THR A 115 -33.10 -9.66 12.50
N SER A 116 -32.05 -10.35 12.05
CA SER A 116 -32.14 -11.76 11.66
C SER A 116 -32.41 -12.64 12.87
N HIS A 117 -31.73 -12.37 13.99
CA HIS A 117 -31.93 -13.10 15.23
C HIS A 117 -33.37 -12.96 15.75
N ASP A 118 -33.92 -11.75 15.74
CA ASP A 118 -35.32 -11.51 16.15
C ASP A 118 -36.30 -12.29 15.26
N ARG A 119 -36.08 -12.31 13.94
CA ARG A 119 -36.89 -13.10 13.00
C ARG A 119 -36.80 -14.61 13.28
N ASP A 120 -35.62 -15.10 13.63
CA ASP A 120 -35.45 -16.52 13.97
C ASP A 120 -36.23 -16.88 15.24
N GLN A 121 -36.28 -15.99 16.23
CA GLN A 121 -37.11 -16.18 17.44
C GLN A 121 -38.60 -16.19 17.11
N ASP A 122 -39.06 -15.25 16.27
CA ASP A 122 -40.46 -15.20 15.82
C ASP A 122 -40.85 -16.49 15.08
N LEU A 123 -39.97 -17.02 14.24
CA LEU A 123 -40.19 -18.29 13.53
C LEU A 123 -40.30 -19.48 14.50
N LEU A 124 -39.46 -19.54 15.54
CA LEU A 124 -39.56 -20.57 16.58
C LEU A 124 -40.89 -20.48 17.33
N TYR A 125 -41.32 -19.26 17.69
CA TYR A 125 -42.60 -19.04 18.34
C TYR A 125 -43.79 -19.47 17.46
N LEU A 126 -43.80 -19.06 16.18
CA LEU A 126 -44.85 -19.43 15.24
C LEU A 126 -44.89 -20.94 15.00
N LYS A 127 -43.72 -21.60 14.92
CA LYS A 127 -43.63 -23.06 14.78
C LYS A 127 -44.26 -23.78 15.96
N SER A 128 -43.99 -23.33 17.19
CA SER A 128 -44.61 -23.89 18.40
C SER A 128 -46.14 -23.73 18.39
N LYS A 129 -46.62 -22.55 18.00
CA LYS A 129 -48.06 -22.27 17.90
C LYS A 129 -48.73 -23.13 16.83
N LEU A 130 -48.06 -23.38 15.70
CA LEU A 130 -48.56 -24.26 14.65
C LEU A 130 -48.69 -25.69 15.16
N THR A 131 -47.66 -26.22 15.83
CA THR A 131 -47.72 -27.58 16.40
C THR A 131 -48.85 -27.74 17.41
N ASP A 132 -49.06 -26.74 18.27
CA ASP A 132 -50.18 -26.73 19.21
C ASP A 132 -51.54 -26.76 18.51
N LEU A 133 -51.68 -26.00 17.41
CA LEU A 133 -52.91 -25.93 16.65
C LEU A 133 -53.18 -27.23 15.87
N GLU A 134 -52.15 -27.83 15.29
CA GLU A 134 -52.22 -29.14 14.64
C GLU A 134 -52.68 -30.23 15.62
N ASP A 135 -52.13 -30.23 16.84
CA ASP A 135 -52.52 -31.18 17.87
C ASP A 135 -53.96 -30.97 18.35
N ARG A 136 -54.41 -29.72 18.50
CA ARG A 136 -55.82 -29.40 18.79
C ARG A 136 -56.74 -29.90 17.68
N SER A 137 -56.40 -29.61 16.42
CA SER A 137 -57.16 -30.04 15.25
C SER A 137 -57.26 -31.57 15.15
N ARG A 138 -56.16 -32.29 15.41
CA ARG A 138 -56.15 -33.76 15.47
C ARG A 138 -57.09 -34.28 16.56
N ARG A 139 -57.04 -33.72 17.77
CA ARG A 139 -57.93 -34.11 18.88
C ARG A 139 -59.39 -33.88 18.55
N ASP A 140 -59.73 -32.72 17.98
CA ASP A 140 -61.11 -32.40 17.64
C ASP A 140 -61.63 -33.26 16.49
N SER A 141 -60.78 -33.58 15.51
CA SER A 141 -61.10 -34.56 14.46
C SER A 141 -61.42 -35.94 15.05
N ILE A 142 -60.61 -36.45 15.97
CA ILE A 142 -60.85 -37.73 16.65
C ILE A 142 -62.18 -37.70 17.41
N ARG A 143 -62.45 -36.63 18.17
CA ARG A 143 -63.71 -36.45 18.91
C ARG A 143 -64.92 -36.51 17.96
N LEU A 144 -64.88 -35.76 16.86
CA LEU A 144 -65.95 -35.71 15.87
C LEU A 144 -66.20 -37.07 15.19
N LEU A 145 -65.15 -37.82 14.86
CA LEU A 145 -65.27 -39.19 14.33
C LEU A 145 -65.86 -40.15 15.36
N GLY A 146 -65.40 -40.08 16.62
CA GLY A 146 -65.91 -40.91 17.72
C GLY A 146 -67.41 -40.69 17.96
N SER A 147 -67.86 -39.43 18.01
CA SER A 147 -69.28 -39.10 18.17
C SER A 147 -70.16 -39.62 17.04
N ARG A 148 -69.68 -39.65 15.78
CA ARG A 148 -70.44 -40.23 14.66
C ARG A 148 -70.59 -41.75 14.79
N LYS A 149 -69.55 -42.45 15.24
CA LYS A 149 -69.61 -43.92 15.45
C LYS A 149 -70.61 -44.29 16.55
N MET A 150 -70.61 -43.55 17.67
CA MET A 150 -71.58 -43.77 18.76
C MET A 150 -73.03 -43.54 18.32
N LYS A 151 -73.29 -42.47 17.55
CA LYS A 151 -74.65 -42.20 17.01
C LYS A 151 -75.16 -43.33 16.11
N LYS A 152 -74.30 -43.94 15.28
CA LYS A 152 -74.66 -45.10 14.43
C LYS A 152 -74.88 -46.38 15.24
N ALA A 153 -74.11 -46.62 16.29
CA ALA A 153 -74.28 -47.79 17.16
C ALA A 153 -75.59 -47.72 17.97
N GLN A 154 -76.02 -46.51 18.36
CA GLN A 154 -77.27 -46.30 19.10
C GLN A 154 -78.53 -46.52 18.23
N THR A 155 -78.41 -46.41 16.90
CA THR A 155 -79.51 -46.68 15.96
C THR A 155 -79.68 -48.17 15.63
N TYR A 156 -78.71 -49.02 16.01
CA TYR A 156 -78.67 -50.45 15.73
C TYR A 156 -78.81 -51.29 17.01
N ARG A 157 -79.78 -50.94 17.88
CA ARG A 157 -80.18 -51.79 19.01
C ARG A 157 -81.43 -52.57 18.57
N PRO A 158 -81.33 -53.87 18.23
CA PRO A 158 -82.51 -54.67 17.95
C PRO A 158 -83.33 -54.83 19.24
N SER A 159 -84.65 -54.77 19.07
CA SER A 159 -85.68 -54.94 20.11
C SER A 159 -85.71 -56.36 20.65
#